data_AF-A0AAW0CQE5-F1
#
_entry.id   AF-A0AAW0CQE5-F1
#
_cell.length_a   1.000
_cell.length_b   1.000
_cell.length_c   1.000
_cell.angle_alpha   90.00
_cell.angle_beta   90.00
_cell.angle_gamma   90.00
#
_symmetry.space_group_name_H-M   'P 1'
#
loop_
_entity.id
_entity.type
_entity.pdbx_description
1 polymer ?
#
loop_
_entity_poly.entity_id
_entity_poly.type
_entity_poly.pdbx_seq_one_letter_code
_entity_poly.pdbx_strand_id
1 'polypeptide(L)'
;MGRAGRDPQIFAQAHFLVEKSCFQAQKKSTRKKQKITNAAAIDGGEEGGTQDHREADAPVESIEFPWRKKLNPGVRRYAATQHPDCRRDTSDRYFGNPPRERAHGTHPTTPPHQLQRTSSSPATTPNHNHKRGRRAATSDSDAGPKRRGGHLAECKEILERWETEIYERDWAGKGFTSDMFMTDTMITYLAHTRFSSLVHLRESLQSSTRSWGLVDDYGDDILRRLAHVDQRRDDERRQLEAERLQRQLELQEKGRSVKQKRGKQLPQPGFTSGS
;
A
#
# COMPACT_ATOMS: atom_id res chain seq x y z
N MET A 1 14.30 -8.74 -34.61
CA MET A 1 13.13 -9.66 -34.54
C MET A 1 12.55 -9.81 -35.94
N GLY A 2 12.49 -11.04 -36.45
CA GLY A 2 12.21 -11.34 -37.85
C GLY A 2 10.75 -11.15 -38.27
N ARG A 3 10.55 -10.63 -39.49
CA ARG A 3 9.24 -10.57 -40.17
C ARG A 3 8.95 -11.92 -40.82
N ALA A 4 8.57 -12.91 -40.03
CA ALA A 4 8.02 -14.16 -40.53
C ALA A 4 6.50 -14.13 -40.36
N GLY A 5 5.75 -14.37 -41.43
CA GLY A 5 4.30 -14.64 -41.39
C GLY A 5 3.42 -13.56 -42.03
N ARG A 6 3.30 -13.59 -43.35
CA ARG A 6 2.12 -13.05 -44.07
C ARG A 6 1.33 -14.15 -44.78
N ASP A 7 1.59 -15.40 -44.44
CA ASP A 7 0.87 -16.54 -45.01
C ASP A 7 -0.39 -16.83 -44.17
N PRO A 8 -1.59 -16.74 -44.75
CA PRO A 8 -2.85 -17.00 -44.05
C PRO A 8 -3.03 -18.45 -43.58
N GLN A 9 -2.20 -19.40 -44.04
CA GLN A 9 -2.23 -20.80 -43.58
C GLN A 9 -1.33 -21.06 -42.37
N ILE A 10 -0.46 -20.12 -41.98
CA ILE A 10 0.42 -20.28 -40.82
C ILE A 10 -0.32 -19.85 -39.55
N PHE A 11 -0.80 -20.84 -38.79
CA PHE A 11 -1.35 -20.62 -37.45
C PHE A 11 -0.21 -20.43 -36.44
N ALA A 12 0.21 -19.18 -36.23
CA ALA A 12 1.17 -18.85 -35.20
C ALA A 12 0.46 -18.74 -33.83
N GLN A 13 0.79 -19.64 -32.90
CA GLN A 13 0.34 -19.54 -31.51
C GLN A 13 1.46 -18.95 -30.64
N ALA A 14 1.22 -17.76 -30.09
CA ALA A 14 2.14 -17.13 -29.14
C ALA A 14 1.81 -17.56 -27.70
N HIS A 15 2.72 -18.32 -27.09
CA HIS A 15 2.65 -18.68 -25.67
C HIS A 15 3.45 -17.67 -24.85
N PHE A 16 2.76 -16.87 -24.03
CA PHE A 16 3.42 -15.95 -23.11
C PHE A 16 3.63 -16.62 -21.76
N LEU A 17 4.87 -16.94 -21.44
CA LEU A 17 5.27 -17.35 -20.09
C LEU A 17 5.32 -16.10 -19.22
N VAL A 18 4.54 -16.06 -18.15
CA VAL A 18 4.49 -14.94 -17.21
C VAL A 18 4.90 -15.44 -15.83
N GLU A 19 5.79 -14.71 -15.17
CA GLU A 19 6.22 -15.05 -13.81
C GLU A 19 5.05 -14.99 -12.82
N LYS A 20 5.07 -15.87 -11.82
CA LYS A 20 4.08 -15.89 -10.73
C LYS A 20 4.01 -14.56 -9.97
N SER A 21 5.12 -13.80 -9.94
CA SER A 21 5.24 -12.46 -9.32
C SER A 21 4.27 -11.43 -9.90
N CYS A 22 3.82 -11.60 -11.15
CA CYS A 22 2.89 -10.70 -11.84
C CYS A 22 1.43 -10.84 -11.37
N PHE A 23 1.12 -11.77 -10.47
CA PHE A 23 -0.23 -12.01 -9.98
C PHE A 23 -0.34 -11.69 -8.48
N GLN A 24 -1.50 -11.17 -8.06
CA GLN A 24 -1.84 -10.97 -6.66
C GLN A 24 -3.08 -11.78 -6.34
N ALA A 25 -3.01 -12.59 -5.28
CA ALA A 25 -4.16 -13.24 -4.71
C ALA A 25 -5.11 -12.16 -4.16
N GLN A 26 -6.32 -12.08 -4.73
CA GLN A 26 -7.32 -11.18 -4.23
C GLN A 26 -7.94 -11.83 -2.98
N LYS A 27 -7.58 -11.33 -1.79
CA LYS A 27 -8.29 -11.72 -0.57
C LYS A 27 -9.75 -11.30 -0.73
N LYS A 28 -10.67 -12.28 -0.74
CA LYS A 28 -12.11 -11.99 -0.63
C LYS A 28 -12.27 -11.25 0.69
N SER A 29 -12.49 -9.95 0.63
CA SER A 29 -12.81 -9.16 1.81
C SER A 29 -14.11 -9.72 2.35
N THR A 30 -14.04 -10.52 3.41
CA THR A 30 -15.17 -10.84 4.25
C THR A 30 -15.59 -9.55 4.93
N ARG A 31 -16.29 -8.68 4.18
CA ARG A 31 -17.09 -7.62 4.77
C ARG A 31 -18.12 -8.36 5.63
N LYS A 32 -17.78 -8.57 6.90
CA LYS A 32 -18.74 -8.87 7.95
C LYS A 32 -19.82 -7.81 7.78
N LYS A 33 -21.00 -8.22 7.29
CA LYS A 33 -22.24 -7.48 7.51
C LYS A 33 -22.39 -7.44 9.03
N GLN A 34 -21.77 -6.46 9.68
CA GLN A 34 -22.21 -6.03 11.00
C GLN A 34 -23.60 -5.44 10.78
N LYS A 35 -24.58 -6.33 10.89
CA LYS A 35 -25.98 -5.98 11.08
C LYS A 35 -26.00 -5.18 12.38
N ILE A 36 -26.08 -3.86 12.27
CA ILE A 36 -26.39 -2.98 13.40
C ILE A 36 -27.81 -3.36 13.81
N THR A 37 -27.93 -4.22 14.81
CA THR A 37 -29.14 -4.32 15.62
C THR A 37 -28.83 -3.64 16.94
N ASN A 38 -29.12 -2.34 17.00
CA ASN A 38 -29.29 -1.65 18.26
C ASN A 38 -30.62 -2.12 18.86
N ALA A 39 -30.55 -3.05 19.81
CA ALA A 39 -31.61 -3.30 20.76
C ALA A 39 -30.95 -3.54 22.13
N ALA A 40 -31.27 -2.65 23.06
CA ALA A 40 -30.86 -2.70 24.45
C ALA A 40 -31.57 -3.82 25.21
N ALA A 41 -30.87 -4.41 26.20
CA ALA A 41 -31.36 -4.99 27.46
C ALA A 41 -30.24 -5.92 28.03
N ILE A 42 -29.74 -5.73 29.26
CA ILE A 42 -30.13 -6.47 30.50
C ILE A 42 -29.68 -7.96 30.39
N ASP A 43 -29.07 -8.67 31.32
CA ASP A 43 -28.59 -8.58 32.71
C ASP A 43 -27.99 -9.99 33.00
N GLY A 44 -27.08 -10.09 33.97
CA GLY A 44 -26.78 -11.32 34.73
C GLY A 44 -26.16 -12.55 34.03
N GLY A 45 -25.31 -13.29 34.75
CA GLY A 45 -25.22 -14.74 34.56
C GLY A 45 -23.82 -15.34 34.44
N GLU A 46 -23.39 -15.91 35.55
CA GLU A 46 -22.28 -16.84 35.81
C GLU A 46 -22.08 -18.04 34.85
N GLU A 47 -20.83 -18.51 34.92
CA GLU A 47 -20.35 -19.91 34.91
C GLU A 47 -20.48 -20.84 33.69
N GLY A 48 -19.32 -21.47 33.39
CA GLY A 48 -19.25 -22.93 33.25
C GLY A 48 -19.59 -23.52 31.88
N GLY A 49 -18.57 -23.84 31.08
CA GLY A 49 -18.79 -24.64 29.87
C GLY A 49 -17.52 -24.94 29.08
N THR A 50 -16.68 -25.84 29.60
CA THR A 50 -15.64 -26.51 28.81
C THR A 50 -16.32 -27.50 27.88
N GLN A 51 -16.45 -27.16 26.59
CA GLN A 51 -17.01 -28.06 25.59
C GLN A 51 -15.93 -28.43 24.57
N ASP A 52 -15.47 -29.68 24.71
CA ASP A 52 -14.56 -30.38 23.81
C ASP A 52 -15.22 -30.52 22.43
N HIS A 53 -14.77 -29.71 21.47
CA HIS A 53 -15.28 -29.73 20.10
C HIS A 53 -14.42 -30.63 19.24
N ARG A 54 -14.91 -31.86 19.10
CA ARG A 54 -14.51 -32.89 18.15
C ARG A 54 -14.38 -32.30 16.73
N GLU A 55 -13.15 -32.30 16.22
CA GLU A 55 -12.76 -31.83 14.89
C GLU A 55 -13.30 -32.82 13.85
N ALA A 56 -14.45 -32.50 13.26
CA ALA A 56 -14.96 -33.19 12.09
C ALA A 56 -14.30 -32.57 10.86
N ASP A 57 -13.50 -33.37 10.16
CA ASP A 57 -12.91 -33.09 8.85
C ASP A 57 -14.01 -32.76 7.83
N ALA A 58 -14.37 -31.48 7.75
CA ALA A 58 -15.19 -30.97 6.67
C ALA A 58 -14.33 -30.91 5.39
N PRO A 59 -14.80 -31.45 4.25
CA PRO A 59 -14.09 -31.36 2.99
C PRO A 59 -13.86 -29.89 2.67
N VAL A 60 -12.58 -29.50 2.63
CA VAL A 60 -12.15 -28.16 2.23
C VAL A 60 -12.50 -28.00 0.76
N GLU A 61 -13.68 -27.47 0.47
CA GLU A 61 -14.00 -26.89 -0.84
C GLU A 61 -12.87 -25.92 -1.14
N SER A 62 -12.07 -26.25 -2.15
CA SER A 62 -10.98 -25.40 -2.63
C SER A 62 -11.58 -24.08 -3.08
N ILE A 63 -11.60 -23.10 -2.18
CA ILE A 63 -12.08 -21.75 -2.46
C ILE A 63 -11.15 -21.21 -3.54
N GLU A 64 -11.60 -21.25 -4.80
CA GLU A 64 -10.92 -20.58 -5.90
C GLU A 64 -10.79 -19.10 -5.54
N PHE A 65 -9.56 -18.69 -5.25
CA PHE A 65 -9.22 -17.29 -5.11
C PHE A 65 -9.09 -16.72 -6.51
N PRO A 66 -9.88 -15.71 -6.89
CA PRO A 66 -9.69 -15.05 -8.17
C PRO A 66 -8.33 -14.35 -8.16
N TRP A 67 -7.40 -14.84 -8.98
CA TRP A 67 -6.11 -14.19 -9.20
C TRP A 67 -6.32 -12.94 -10.05
N ARG A 68 -5.75 -11.81 -9.63
CA ARG A 68 -5.71 -10.60 -10.47
C ARG A 68 -4.27 -10.31 -10.88
N LYS A 69 -4.04 -10.06 -12.17
CA LYS A 69 -2.75 -9.56 -12.67
C LYS A 69 -2.46 -8.20 -12.03
N LYS A 70 -1.25 -8.02 -11.48
CA LYS A 70 -0.70 -6.72 -11.08
C LYS A 70 -0.31 -5.94 -12.33
N LEU A 71 -1.30 -5.52 -13.11
CA LEU A 71 -1.06 -4.60 -14.22
C LEU A 71 -0.90 -3.20 -13.65
N ASN A 72 0.17 -2.51 -14.05
CA ASN A 72 0.33 -1.07 -13.85
C ASN A 72 -0.93 -0.36 -14.38
N PRO A 73 -1.47 0.66 -13.69
CA PRO A 73 -2.67 1.38 -14.11
C PRO A 73 -2.65 1.84 -15.58
N GLY A 74 -1.48 2.27 -16.10
CA GLY A 74 -1.34 2.67 -17.50
C GLY A 74 -1.53 1.51 -18.49
N VAL A 75 -0.96 0.34 -18.17
CA VAL A 75 -1.13 -0.88 -18.99
C VAL A 75 -2.58 -1.38 -18.95
N ARG A 76 -3.29 -1.22 -17.83
CA ARG A 76 -4.74 -1.54 -17.78
C ARG A 76 -5.54 -0.62 -18.69
N ARG A 77 -5.26 0.68 -18.68
CA ARG A 77 -5.93 1.64 -19.58
C ARG A 77 -5.68 1.26 -21.04
N TYR A 78 -4.43 0.95 -21.40
CA TYR A 78 -4.06 0.48 -22.73
C TYR A 78 -4.81 -0.80 -23.15
N ALA A 79 -4.89 -1.80 -22.26
CA ALA A 79 -5.61 -3.04 -22.54
C ALA A 79 -7.14 -2.85 -22.65
N ALA A 80 -7.69 -1.96 -21.82
CA ALA A 80 -9.12 -1.69 -21.73
C ALA A 80 -9.67 -0.76 -22.82
N THR A 81 -8.81 0.01 -23.51
CA THR A 81 -9.22 0.77 -24.69
C THR A 81 -9.79 -0.17 -25.75
N GLN A 82 -11.11 -0.13 -25.91
CA GLN A 82 -11.86 -0.95 -26.88
C GLN A 82 -11.72 -0.41 -28.32
N HIS A 83 -11.39 0.89 -28.47
CA HIS A 83 -11.20 1.50 -29.78
C HIS A 83 -9.79 1.19 -30.34
N PRO A 84 -9.66 0.62 -31.55
CA PRO A 84 -8.37 0.28 -32.16
C PRO A 84 -7.43 1.49 -32.24
N ASP A 85 -7.99 2.65 -32.58
CA ASP A 85 -7.23 3.88 -32.75
C ASP A 85 -6.75 4.48 -31.42
N CYS A 86 -7.47 4.23 -30.33
CA CYS A 86 -7.13 4.74 -29.00
C CYS A 86 -5.99 3.94 -28.34
N ARG A 87 -5.78 2.69 -28.75
CA ARG A 87 -4.64 1.89 -28.26
C ARG A 87 -3.31 2.50 -28.69
N ARG A 88 -3.19 2.93 -29.95
CA ARG A 88 -1.94 3.54 -30.46
C ARG A 88 -1.61 4.84 -29.72
N ASP A 89 -2.57 5.73 -29.57
CA ASP A 89 -2.36 6.98 -28.83
C ASP A 89 -2.03 6.73 -27.35
N THR A 90 -2.68 5.74 -26.72
CA THR A 90 -2.38 5.36 -25.33
C THR A 90 -1.00 4.73 -25.19
N SER A 91 -0.58 3.93 -26.17
CA SER A 91 0.77 3.35 -26.23
C SER A 91 1.82 4.43 -26.40
N ASP A 92 1.63 5.32 -27.37
CA ASP A 92 2.59 6.38 -27.66
C ASP A 92 2.75 7.33 -26.46
N ARG A 93 1.65 7.65 -25.75
CA ARG A 93 1.72 8.40 -24.48
C ARG A 93 2.36 7.62 -23.32
N TYR A 94 2.08 6.32 -23.18
CA TYR A 94 2.59 5.51 -22.06
C TYR A 94 4.08 5.19 -22.21
N PHE A 95 4.55 4.94 -23.44
CA PHE A 95 5.95 4.62 -23.74
C PHE A 95 6.78 5.84 -24.15
N GLY A 96 6.20 7.05 -24.18
CA GLY A 96 6.90 8.27 -24.58
C GLY A 96 7.36 8.26 -26.03
N ASN A 97 6.62 7.59 -26.92
CA ASN A 97 6.96 7.61 -28.34
C ASN A 97 6.67 9.01 -28.90
N PRO A 98 7.54 9.55 -29.78
CA PRO A 98 7.31 10.85 -30.39
C PRO A 98 6.01 10.88 -31.21
N PRO A 99 5.34 12.05 -31.34
CA PRO A 99 4.11 12.17 -32.13
C PRO A 99 4.34 11.70 -33.56
N ARG A 100 3.54 10.72 -34.01
CA ARG A 100 3.57 10.31 -35.42
C ARG A 100 2.89 11.38 -36.24
N GLU A 101 3.57 11.90 -37.25
CA GLU A 101 2.92 12.69 -38.29
C GLU A 101 1.82 11.82 -38.91
N ARG A 102 0.56 12.22 -38.72
CA ARG A 102 -0.60 11.49 -39.26
C ARG A 102 -0.55 11.65 -40.78
N ALA A 103 0.07 10.68 -41.45
CA ALA A 103 -0.04 10.57 -42.90
C ALA A 103 -1.53 10.43 -43.25
N HIS A 104 -2.11 11.50 -43.79
CA HIS A 104 -3.49 11.54 -44.27
C HIS A 104 -3.59 10.60 -45.49
N GLY A 105 -3.90 9.33 -45.23
CA GLY A 105 -3.97 8.30 -46.27
C GLY A 105 -5.07 7.31 -45.96
N THR A 106 -6.11 7.36 -46.78
CA THR A 106 -7.23 6.42 -46.90
C THR A 106 -6.78 4.96 -46.82
N HIS A 107 -7.28 4.21 -45.82
CA HIS A 107 -7.10 2.76 -45.77
C HIS A 107 -8.45 2.01 -45.77
N PRO A 108 -8.52 0.85 -46.45
CA PRO A 108 -9.75 0.11 -46.72
C PRO A 108 -10.19 -0.76 -45.53
N THR A 109 -11.51 -0.81 -45.35
CA THR A 109 -12.26 -1.56 -44.34
C THR A 109 -12.07 -3.09 -44.47
N THR A 110 -11.79 -3.78 -43.37
CA THR A 110 -11.70 -5.26 -43.29
C THR A 110 -12.84 -5.83 -42.42
N PRO A 111 -13.45 -6.99 -42.72
CA PRO A 111 -14.67 -7.46 -42.07
C PRO A 111 -14.44 -8.27 -40.77
N PRO A 112 -15.47 -8.42 -39.90
CA PRO A 112 -15.33 -9.01 -38.57
C PRO A 112 -15.53 -10.54 -38.58
N HIS A 113 -14.66 -11.29 -37.89
CA HIS A 113 -14.88 -12.72 -37.61
C HIS A 113 -14.81 -13.02 -36.10
N GLN A 114 -15.81 -13.77 -35.64
CA GLN A 114 -16.04 -14.23 -34.26
C GLN A 114 -15.02 -15.31 -33.83
N LEU A 115 -14.54 -15.23 -32.58
CA LEU A 115 -13.66 -16.26 -31.98
C LEU A 115 -14.29 -16.85 -30.71
N GLN A 116 -14.43 -18.18 -30.72
CA GLN A 116 -14.80 -19.03 -29.58
C GLN A 116 -13.59 -19.32 -28.69
N ARG A 117 -13.82 -19.50 -27.38
CA ARG A 117 -12.80 -19.77 -26.35
C ARG A 117 -12.97 -21.19 -25.79
N THR A 118 -11.89 -21.97 -25.77
CA THR A 118 -11.80 -23.21 -24.98
C THR A 118 -10.67 -23.09 -23.96
N SER A 119 -10.91 -23.65 -22.78
CA SER A 119 -10.10 -23.54 -21.56
C SER A 119 -9.47 -24.88 -21.19
N SER A 120 -8.20 -24.87 -20.79
CA SER A 120 -7.62 -25.95 -19.99
C SER A 120 -6.53 -25.40 -19.05
N SER A 121 -6.60 -25.79 -17.78
CA SER A 121 -5.69 -25.46 -16.69
C SER A 121 -4.88 -26.69 -16.28
N PRO A 122 -3.61 -26.54 -15.83
CA PRO A 122 -2.96 -27.58 -15.05
C PRO A 122 -2.55 -27.16 -13.63
N ALA A 123 -2.85 -28.09 -12.72
CA ALA A 123 -2.16 -28.57 -11.51
C ALA A 123 -1.39 -27.61 -10.57
N THR A 124 -1.85 -27.58 -9.31
CA THR A 124 -1.31 -26.85 -8.16
C THR A 124 -0.41 -27.75 -7.30
N THR A 125 0.74 -27.25 -6.83
CA THR A 125 1.58 -27.92 -5.82
C THR A 125 1.29 -27.42 -4.39
N PRO A 126 1.47 -28.24 -3.33
CA PRO A 126 1.13 -27.91 -1.95
C PRO A 126 2.22 -27.08 -1.27
N ASN A 127 1.84 -26.01 -0.54
CA ASN A 127 2.77 -25.14 0.17
C ASN A 127 2.73 -25.40 1.68
N HIS A 128 3.80 -25.99 2.24
CA HIS A 128 3.99 -26.23 3.67
C HIS A 128 4.35 -24.93 4.41
N ASN A 129 3.38 -24.41 5.17
CA ASN A 129 3.54 -23.19 5.95
C ASN A 129 4.12 -23.50 7.34
N HIS A 130 5.44 -23.61 7.44
CA HIS A 130 6.13 -23.74 8.74
C HIS A 130 6.08 -22.41 9.50
N LYS A 131 5.44 -22.44 10.68
CA LYS A 131 5.50 -21.46 11.78
C LYS A 131 6.96 -21.00 11.98
N ARG A 132 7.35 -19.87 11.38
CA ARG A 132 8.67 -19.27 11.63
C ARG A 132 8.67 -18.65 13.02
N GLY A 133 9.55 -19.16 13.88
CA GLY A 133 9.80 -18.61 15.21
C GLY A 133 10.16 -17.13 15.14
N ARG A 134 9.70 -16.37 16.14
CA ARG A 134 10.07 -14.97 16.38
C ARG A 134 11.59 -14.88 16.48
N ARG A 135 12.26 -14.43 15.41
CA ARG A 135 13.66 -14.02 15.51
C ARG A 135 13.71 -12.71 16.29
N ALA A 136 14.60 -12.65 17.27
CA ALA A 136 14.91 -11.45 18.01
C ALA A 136 15.26 -10.32 17.03
N ALA A 137 14.67 -9.15 17.23
CA ALA A 137 14.94 -7.97 16.43
C ALA A 137 16.43 -7.63 16.58
N THR A 138 17.21 -7.81 15.52
CA THR A 138 18.57 -7.28 15.45
C THR A 138 18.48 -5.77 15.55
N SER A 139 19.06 -5.22 16.60
CA SER A 139 19.20 -3.79 16.85
C SER A 139 20.19 -3.21 15.84
N ASP A 140 19.71 -2.84 14.65
CA ASP A 140 20.38 -1.79 13.87
C ASP A 140 20.00 -0.46 14.53
N SER A 141 20.91 0.00 15.38
CA SER A 141 20.62 0.82 16.56
C SER A 141 20.39 2.31 16.33
N ASP A 142 20.45 2.81 15.09
CA ASP A 142 20.44 4.26 14.85
C ASP A 142 19.46 4.73 13.77
N ALA A 143 18.90 3.77 13.01
CA ALA A 143 17.86 4.07 12.04
C ALA A 143 16.51 4.13 12.77
N GLY A 144 16.04 5.34 13.06
CA GLY A 144 14.70 5.57 13.61
C GLY A 144 13.59 4.85 12.81
N PRO A 145 12.37 4.76 13.35
CA PRO A 145 11.28 4.00 12.73
C PRO A 145 11.10 4.34 11.25
N LYS A 146 11.16 3.32 10.37
CA LYS A 146 11.00 3.50 8.92
C LYS A 146 9.66 4.17 8.59
N ARG A 147 9.67 5.15 7.68
CA ARG A 147 8.45 5.83 7.20
C ARG A 147 7.56 4.83 6.44
N ARG A 148 6.24 4.86 6.67
CA ARG A 148 5.26 3.92 6.09
C ARG A 148 3.93 4.61 5.79
N GLY A 149 3.16 4.05 4.85
CA GLY A 149 1.80 4.48 4.55
C GLY A 149 1.74 5.94 4.08
N GLY A 150 0.81 6.72 4.63
CA GLY A 150 0.61 8.13 4.26
C GLY A 150 1.86 9.00 4.48
N HIS A 151 2.62 8.75 5.54
CA HIS A 151 3.84 9.51 5.83
C HIS A 151 4.93 9.33 4.76
N LEU A 152 5.06 8.11 4.24
CA LEU A 152 5.98 7.83 3.13
C LEU A 152 5.53 8.53 1.84
N ALA A 153 4.22 8.51 1.55
CA ALA A 153 3.67 9.16 0.36
C ALA A 153 3.90 10.67 0.42
N GLU A 154 3.72 11.28 1.59
CA GLU A 154 3.97 12.70 1.79
C GLU A 154 5.45 13.08 1.61
N CYS A 155 6.37 12.28 2.15
CA CYS A 155 7.80 12.50 1.93
C CYS A 155 8.17 12.42 0.44
N LYS A 156 7.56 11.50 -0.31
CA LYS A 156 7.78 11.40 -1.76
C LYS A 156 7.28 12.65 -2.49
N GLU A 157 6.06 13.08 -2.19
CA GLU A 157 5.46 14.27 -2.79
C GLU A 157 6.33 15.52 -2.56
N ILE A 158 6.88 15.68 -1.35
CA ILE A 158 7.76 16.81 -1.03
C ILE A 158 9.10 16.74 -1.77
N LEU A 159 9.66 15.55 -1.96
CA LEU A 159 10.89 15.38 -2.74
C LEU A 159 10.66 15.63 -4.24
N GLU A 160 9.55 15.15 -4.80
CA GLU A 160 9.16 15.40 -6.20
C GLU A 160 8.92 16.90 -6.45
N ARG A 161 8.24 17.58 -5.50
CA ARG A 161 8.06 19.04 -5.57
C ARG A 161 9.40 19.77 -5.49
N TRP A 162 10.25 19.37 -4.54
CA TRP A 162 11.59 19.94 -4.39
C TRP A 162 12.43 19.79 -5.65
N GLU A 163 12.39 18.61 -6.28
CA GLU A 163 13.08 18.34 -7.53
C GLU A 163 12.64 19.33 -8.63
N THR A 164 11.34 19.53 -8.76
CA THR A 164 10.76 20.50 -9.72
C THR A 164 11.24 21.92 -9.42
N GLU A 165 11.23 22.34 -8.15
CA GLU A 165 11.68 23.66 -7.72
C GLU A 165 13.16 23.91 -8.04
N ILE A 166 14.04 22.94 -7.75
CA ILE A 166 15.48 23.05 -8.03
C ILE A 166 15.77 23.03 -9.53
N TYR A 167 15.05 22.18 -10.28
CA TYR A 167 15.17 22.13 -11.72
C TYR A 167 14.86 23.50 -12.35
N GLU A 168 13.73 24.11 -11.96
CA GLU A 168 13.34 25.43 -12.47
C GLU A 168 14.31 26.53 -12.03
N ARG A 169 14.79 26.50 -10.79
CA ARG A 169 15.67 27.54 -10.23
C ARG A 169 17.08 27.51 -10.82
N ASP A 170 17.70 26.34 -10.85
CA ASP A 170 19.15 26.23 -11.07
C ASP A 170 19.49 25.65 -12.45
N TRP A 171 18.52 25.01 -13.12
CA TRP A 171 18.78 24.18 -14.31
C TRP A 171 17.88 24.48 -15.51
N ALA A 172 16.93 25.40 -15.38
CA ALA A 172 16.12 25.87 -16.50
C ALA A 172 17.03 26.34 -17.65
N GLY A 173 16.83 25.75 -18.83
CA GLY A 173 17.59 26.08 -20.05
C GLY A 173 18.93 25.36 -20.23
N LYS A 174 19.38 24.53 -19.27
CA LYS A 174 20.66 23.80 -19.38
C LYS A 174 20.59 22.48 -20.16
N GLY A 175 19.43 22.13 -20.72
CA GLY A 175 19.25 20.91 -21.54
C GLY A 175 19.25 19.59 -20.75
N PHE A 176 19.30 19.65 -19.42
CA PHE A 176 19.17 18.48 -18.56
C PHE A 176 17.71 18.12 -18.35
N THR A 177 17.42 16.84 -18.08
CA THR A 177 16.10 16.39 -17.64
C THR A 177 16.02 16.32 -16.13
N SER A 178 14.83 16.43 -15.56
CA SER A 178 14.58 16.28 -14.11
C SER A 178 15.20 14.98 -13.56
N ASP A 179 15.02 13.88 -14.29
CA ASP A 179 15.55 12.55 -13.96
C ASP A 179 17.07 12.50 -13.73
N MET A 180 17.84 13.44 -14.30
CA MET A 180 19.29 13.48 -14.11
C MET A 180 19.69 13.93 -12.71
N PHE A 181 18.84 14.67 -12.01
CA PHE A 181 19.11 15.17 -10.66
C PHE A 181 18.82 14.11 -9.62
N MET A 182 17.65 13.50 -9.70
CA MET A 182 17.19 12.58 -8.68
C MET A 182 16.23 11.56 -9.28
N THR A 183 16.75 10.39 -9.64
CA THR A 183 15.90 9.29 -10.13
C THR A 183 14.80 8.92 -9.13
N ASP A 184 13.67 8.40 -9.61
CA ASP A 184 12.59 7.81 -8.79
C ASP A 184 13.08 6.83 -7.71
N THR A 185 14.15 6.11 -8.02
CA THR A 185 14.77 5.15 -7.10
C THR A 185 15.44 5.87 -5.93
N MET A 186 16.07 7.02 -6.19
CA MET A 186 16.66 7.89 -5.17
C MET A 186 15.58 8.55 -4.33
N ILE A 187 14.54 9.12 -4.95
CA ILE A 187 13.37 9.70 -4.25
C ILE A 187 12.78 8.67 -3.29
N THR A 188 12.53 7.46 -3.79
CA THR A 188 11.97 6.37 -2.99
C THR A 188 12.87 6.00 -1.82
N TYR A 189 14.18 5.97 -2.04
CA TYR A 189 15.15 5.66 -0.99
C TYR A 189 15.23 6.73 0.09
N LEU A 190 15.30 8.01 -0.31
CA LEU A 190 15.33 9.15 0.61
C LEU A 190 14.02 9.27 1.40
N ALA A 191 12.88 9.02 0.76
CA ALA A 191 11.59 9.02 1.42
C ALA A 191 11.47 7.89 2.46
N HIS A 192 12.07 6.72 2.21
CA HIS A 192 12.01 5.58 3.13
C HIS A 192 12.92 5.72 4.35
N THR A 193 14.07 6.36 4.17
CA THR A 193 15.15 6.38 5.17
C THR A 193 15.12 7.69 5.95
N ARG A 194 15.32 7.59 7.26
CA ARG A 194 15.48 8.77 8.13
C ARG A 194 16.97 9.01 8.31
N PHE A 195 17.42 10.19 7.93
CA PHE A 195 18.79 10.63 8.11
C PHE A 195 18.81 11.70 9.18
N SER A 196 19.77 11.59 10.09
CA SER A 196 19.97 12.51 11.22
C SER A 196 20.87 13.68 10.84
N SER A 197 21.73 13.50 9.85
CA SER A 197 22.72 14.50 9.42
C SER A 197 23.11 14.30 7.95
N LEU A 198 23.76 15.33 7.39
CA LEU A 198 24.33 15.27 6.05
C LEU A 198 25.42 14.19 5.94
N VAL A 199 26.21 14.00 7.00
CA VAL A 199 27.25 12.96 7.06
C VAL A 199 26.62 11.57 6.96
N HIS A 200 25.57 11.31 7.74
CA HIS A 200 24.85 10.04 7.68
C HIS A 200 24.22 9.80 6.31
N LEU A 201 23.64 10.84 5.68
CA LEU A 201 23.14 10.75 4.32
C LEU A 201 24.26 10.38 3.32
N ARG A 202 25.41 11.04 3.41
CA ARG A 202 26.56 10.80 2.54
C ARG A 202 27.09 9.37 2.69
N GLU A 203 27.30 8.91 3.92
CA GLU A 203 27.77 7.54 4.20
C GLU A 203 26.80 6.47 3.68
N SER A 204 25.48 6.71 3.84
CA SER A 204 24.45 5.80 3.37
C SER A 204 24.42 5.72 1.84
N LEU A 205 24.59 6.86 1.16
CA LEU A 205 24.67 6.92 -0.30
C LEU A 205 25.95 6.29 -0.83
N GLN A 206 27.10 6.51 -0.19
CA GLN A 206 28.38 5.88 -0.56
C GLN A 206 28.38 4.36 -0.40
N SER A 207 27.73 3.87 0.67
CA SER A 207 27.59 2.43 0.91
C SER A 207 26.63 1.77 -0.08
N SER A 208 25.74 2.55 -0.68
CA SER A 208 24.84 2.08 -1.72
C SER A 208 25.50 2.22 -3.10
N THR A 209 25.10 1.42 -4.08
CA THR A 209 25.49 1.61 -5.49
C THR A 209 24.90 2.88 -6.13
N ARG A 210 24.37 3.80 -5.32
CA ARG A 210 23.64 5.00 -5.72
C ARG A 210 24.45 6.23 -5.32
N SER A 211 25.46 6.55 -6.12
CA SER A 211 26.16 7.82 -5.99
C SER A 211 25.23 8.97 -6.36
N TRP A 212 24.98 9.89 -5.43
CA TRP A 212 24.31 11.16 -5.73
C TRP A 212 25.32 12.29 -5.59
N GLY A 213 25.86 12.75 -6.72
CA GLY A 213 26.96 13.72 -6.74
C GLY A 213 26.60 15.11 -6.22
N LEU A 214 25.31 15.40 -6.05
CA LEU A 214 24.81 16.71 -5.61
C LEU A 214 24.42 16.74 -4.12
N VAL A 215 24.81 15.71 -3.37
CA VAL A 215 24.49 15.61 -1.94
C VAL A 215 25.06 16.80 -1.15
N ASP A 216 26.20 17.35 -1.57
CA ASP A 216 26.86 18.44 -0.85
C ASP A 216 26.17 19.79 -1.08
N ASP A 217 25.62 19.99 -2.28
CA ASP A 217 24.93 21.23 -2.64
C ASP A 217 23.49 21.26 -2.12
N TYR A 218 22.82 20.10 -2.12
CA TYR A 218 21.37 20.01 -1.91
C TYR A 218 20.94 19.15 -0.73
N GLY A 219 21.86 18.38 -0.13
CA GLY A 219 21.52 17.43 0.92
C GLY A 219 20.89 18.10 2.14
N ASP A 220 21.43 19.24 2.58
CA ASP A 220 20.88 19.97 3.74
C ASP A 220 19.46 20.49 3.50
N ASP A 221 19.14 20.95 2.28
CA ASP A 221 17.79 21.42 1.97
C ASP A 221 16.77 20.26 1.96
N ILE A 222 17.16 19.12 1.38
CA ILE A 222 16.35 17.89 1.43
C ILE A 222 16.11 17.47 2.88
N LEU A 223 17.18 17.41 3.69
CA LEU A 223 17.08 16.98 5.09
C LEU A 223 16.18 17.91 5.89
N ARG A 224 16.27 19.23 5.67
CA ARG A 224 15.40 20.22 6.30
C ARG A 224 13.93 19.99 5.95
N ARG A 225 13.62 19.75 4.67
CA ARG A 225 12.24 19.51 4.22
C ARG A 225 11.68 18.21 4.78
N LEU A 226 12.46 17.13 4.77
CA LEU A 226 12.04 15.85 5.34
C LEU A 226 11.87 15.93 6.87
N ALA A 227 12.75 16.63 7.57
CA ALA A 227 12.66 16.85 9.01
C ALA A 227 11.37 17.59 9.38
N HIS A 228 10.94 18.57 8.59
CA HIS A 228 9.68 19.27 8.81
C HIS A 228 8.47 18.32 8.72
N VAL A 229 8.46 17.39 7.76
CA VAL A 229 7.41 16.36 7.62
C VAL A 229 7.42 15.40 8.80
N ASP A 230 8.61 14.91 9.16
CA ASP A 230 8.78 14.01 10.30
C ASP A 230 8.30 14.68 11.60
N GLN A 231 8.66 15.93 11.84
CA GLN A 231 8.26 16.70 13.02
C GLN A 231 6.75 16.88 13.08
N ARG A 232 6.10 17.31 12.00
CA ARG A 232 4.63 17.46 11.96
C ARG A 232 3.93 16.15 12.31
N ARG A 233 4.44 15.02 11.81
CA ARG A 233 3.87 13.71 12.08
C ARG A 233 4.10 13.25 13.52
N ASP A 234 5.23 13.61 14.10
CA ASP A 234 5.54 13.35 15.50
C ASP A 234 4.68 14.22 16.43
N ASP A 235 4.39 15.47 16.05
CA ASP A 235 3.49 16.37 16.76
C ASP A 235 2.05 15.86 16.77
N GLU A 236 1.52 15.45 15.61
CA GLU A 236 0.19 14.82 15.50
C GLU A 236 0.08 13.58 16.40
N ARG A 237 1.11 12.73 16.43
CA ARG A 237 1.13 11.54 17.28
C ARG A 237 1.12 11.93 18.76
N ARG A 238 1.94 12.90 19.16
CA ARG A 238 1.98 13.40 20.55
C ARG A 238 0.64 13.99 20.98
N GLN A 239 -0.04 14.73 20.10
CA GLN A 239 -1.37 15.27 20.37
C GLN A 239 -2.42 14.16 20.56
N LEU A 240 -2.43 13.16 19.68
CA LEU A 240 -3.36 12.02 19.80
C LEU A 240 -3.11 11.19 21.07
N GLU A 241 -1.86 11.00 21.46
CA GLU A 241 -1.50 10.32 22.70
C GLU A 241 -1.93 11.13 23.94
N ALA A 242 -1.73 12.45 23.92
CA ALA A 242 -2.18 13.34 24.98
C ALA A 242 -3.71 13.34 25.12
N GLU A 243 -4.45 13.41 24.01
CA GLU A 243 -5.92 13.33 24.00
C GLU A 243 -6.41 11.99 24.55
N ARG A 244 -5.77 10.88 24.15
CA ARG A 244 -6.11 9.54 24.64
C ARG A 244 -5.89 9.44 26.15
N LEU A 245 -4.79 10.00 26.67
CA LEU A 245 -4.50 10.02 28.10
C LEU A 245 -5.52 10.87 28.87
N GLN A 246 -5.85 12.05 28.35
CA GLN A 246 -6.85 12.94 28.94
C GLN A 246 -8.22 12.27 29.03
N ARG A 247 -8.66 11.59 27.95
CA ARG A 247 -9.92 10.83 27.93
C ARG A 247 -9.93 9.69 28.94
N GLN A 248 -8.77 9.03 29.14
CA GLN A 248 -8.65 7.97 30.12
C GLN A 248 -8.79 8.50 31.55
N LEU A 249 -8.21 9.67 31.86
CA LEU A 249 -8.35 10.33 33.16
C LEU A 249 -9.81 10.73 33.42
N GLU A 250 -10.48 11.35 32.45
CA GLU A 250 -11.88 11.75 32.56
C GLU A 250 -12.80 10.54 32.84
N LEU A 251 -12.58 9.41 32.17
CA LEU A 251 -13.32 8.18 32.42
C LEU A 251 -13.06 7.62 33.83
N GLN A 252 -11.84 7.72 34.36
CA GLN A 252 -11.54 7.31 35.73
C GLN A 252 -12.23 8.20 36.75
N GLU A 253 -12.24 9.52 36.55
CA GLU A 253 -12.93 10.47 37.44
C GLU A 253 -14.45 10.27 37.44
N LYS A 254 -15.06 10.06 36.27
CA LYS A 254 -16.48 9.70 36.16
C LYS A 254 -16.77 8.39 36.89
N GLY A 255 -15.90 7.38 36.74
CA GLY A 255 -16.02 6.11 37.43
C GLY A 255 -15.97 6.25 38.97
N ARG A 256 -15.09 7.10 39.50
CA ARG A 256 -15.01 7.39 40.94
C ARG A 256 -16.25 8.12 41.45
N SER A 257 -16.73 9.11 40.69
CA SER A 257 -17.94 9.88 41.03
C SER A 257 -19.20 9.00 41.11
N VAL A 258 -19.35 8.03 40.20
CA VAL A 258 -20.47 7.08 40.22
C VAL A 258 -20.40 6.16 41.45
N LYS A 259 -19.21 5.65 41.80
CA LYS A 259 -19.03 4.83 43.01
C LYS A 259 -19.37 5.60 44.29
N GLN A 260 -18.96 6.87 44.37
CA GLN A 260 -19.27 7.72 45.53
C GLN A 260 -20.77 8.01 45.66
N LYS A 261 -21.49 8.19 44.54
CA LYS A 261 -22.95 8.34 44.55
C LYS A 261 -23.69 7.06 44.98
N ARG A 262 -23.25 5.88 44.50
CA ARG A 262 -23.84 4.59 44.92
C ARG A 262 -23.62 4.28 46.40
N GLY A 263 -22.44 4.60 46.95
CA GLY A 263 -22.13 4.37 48.37
C GLY A 263 -23.01 5.16 49.35
N LYS A 264 -23.58 6.31 48.94
CA LYS A 264 -24.46 7.12 49.80
C LYS A 264 -25.92 6.67 49.82
N GLN A 265 -26.34 5.78 48.91
CA GLN A 265 -27.72 5.33 48.79
C GLN A 265 -27.96 3.90 49.26
N LEU A 266 -26.99 3.23 49.91
CA LEU A 266 -27.33 1.96 50.56
C LEU A 266 -28.33 2.25 51.70
N PRO A 267 -29.60 1.81 51.58
CA PRO A 267 -30.52 1.91 52.69
C PRO A 267 -29.91 1.14 53.86
N GLN A 268 -29.85 1.77 55.02
CA GLN A 268 -29.49 1.10 56.26
C GLN A 268 -30.41 -0.13 56.38
N PRO A 269 -29.88 -1.35 56.55
CA PRO A 269 -30.73 -2.51 56.79
C PRO A 269 -31.55 -2.17 58.03
N GLY A 270 -32.85 -1.98 57.84
CA GLY A 270 -33.77 -1.70 58.93
C GLY A 270 -33.71 -2.87 59.88
N PHE A 271 -33.11 -2.66 61.05
CA PHE A 271 -33.20 -3.59 62.17
C PHE A 271 -34.67 -3.63 62.58
N THR A 272 -35.41 -4.60 62.06
CA THR A 272 -36.74 -4.92 62.57
C THR A 272 -36.51 -5.60 63.91
N SER A 273 -36.66 -4.84 65.00
CA SER A 273 -36.75 -5.39 66.35
C SER A 273 -37.98 -6.28 66.43
N GLY A 274 -37.77 -7.60 66.42
CA GLY A 274 -38.81 -8.57 66.76
C GLY A 274 -39.06 -8.52 68.26
N SER A 275 -40.32 -8.24 68.62
CA SER A 275 -40.89 -8.44 69.96
C SER A 275 -41.69 -9.72 70.01
#